data_AF-A1IIV9-F1
#
_entry.id   AF-A1IIV9-F1
#
_cell.length_a   1.000
_cell.length_b   1.000
_cell.length_c   1.000
_cell.angle_alpha   90.00
_cell.angle_beta   90.00
_cell.angle_gamma   90.00
#
_symmetry.space_group_name_H-M   'P 1'
#
loop_
_entity.id
_entity.type
_entity.pdbx_description
1 polymer ?
#
loop_
_entity_poly.entity_id
_entity_poly.type
_entity_poly.pdbx_seq_one_letter_code
_entity_poly.pdbx_strand_id
1 'polypeptide(L)'
;MEEHVKGNGVPCLTMGDREQEEKILQPVAHTLQIPGKQHLVKLASAYNYWLKVPADKLTVVKDIEHAFHYSLLLIDDIEDNSVLRRGIPVAHSIYGVPSTTNASIYLMLKGVKRALSLNHPDAIALCIEQLLDMYYGQGLEIYWRENNTCPSFEEYKQLIQRKLASLLFRVRLMQLVSDNKTDFTKLNRIMQLYWQIRDDYCNLCMQQYTNERGYCDDISEGKFSFPIIHAILNNPDDQQVINILRKQTQDVKLKKHCMTLLEKFGSFSFTRHTLEELDAEARAEIAKHGGNPVLENVLNEMLDWKKNRDDKNPEQ
;
A
#
# COMPACT_ATOMS: atom_id res chain seq x y z
N MET A 1 24.86 11.18 31.59
CA MET A 1 23.69 11.34 32.47
C MET A 1 22.47 11.01 31.64
N GLU A 2 21.96 9.81 31.90
CA GLU A 2 20.69 9.30 31.40
C GLU A 2 19.55 10.24 31.80
N GLU A 3 18.54 10.41 30.94
CA GLU A 3 17.18 9.96 31.25
C GLU A 3 16.16 10.30 30.14
N HIS A 4 15.38 9.26 29.81
CA HIS A 4 14.02 9.27 29.25
C HIS A 4 13.77 9.54 27.76
N VAL A 5 14.07 8.49 26.99
CA VAL A 5 13.15 7.95 25.97
C VAL A 5 11.85 7.48 26.63
N LYS A 6 10.72 8.12 26.34
CA LYS A 6 9.36 7.54 26.39
C LYS A 6 8.35 8.47 25.69
N GLY A 7 7.82 8.03 24.56
CA GLY A 7 6.73 8.71 23.86
C GLY A 7 6.58 8.31 22.40
N ASN A 8 6.26 7.05 22.11
CA ASN A 8 5.79 6.60 20.77
C ASN A 8 4.33 7.03 20.54
N GLY A 9 4.01 8.30 20.77
CA GLY A 9 2.69 8.86 20.48
C GLY A 9 2.59 9.32 19.03
N VAL A 10 1.46 9.06 18.38
CA VAL A 10 1.08 9.72 17.11
C VAL A 10 1.12 11.23 17.34
N PRO A 11 1.99 12.01 16.66
CA PRO A 11 2.08 13.44 16.92
C PRO A 11 0.78 14.17 16.53
N CYS A 12 0.28 14.98 17.46
CA CYS A 12 -0.59 16.14 17.20
C CYS A 12 -1.98 15.88 16.61
N LEU A 13 -2.87 15.17 17.31
CA LEU A 13 -4.30 15.16 16.94
C LEU A 13 -5.29 15.08 18.14
N THR A 14 -4.98 15.57 19.34
CA THR A 14 -5.85 15.32 20.51
C THR A 14 -7.16 16.14 20.50
N MET A 15 -8.32 15.46 20.55
CA MET A 15 -9.62 16.05 20.91
C MET A 15 -10.22 15.27 22.09
N GLY A 16 -10.10 15.81 23.30
CA GLY A 16 -10.67 15.23 24.53
C GLY A 16 -9.63 15.01 25.63
N ASP A 17 -10.04 14.26 26.66
CA ASP A 17 -9.14 13.75 27.69
C ASP A 17 -8.09 12.85 27.03
N ARG A 18 -6.83 13.31 27.02
CA ARG A 18 -5.70 12.65 26.36
C ARG A 18 -5.56 11.19 26.82
N GLU A 19 -5.88 10.91 28.07
CA GLU A 19 -5.82 9.55 28.62
C GLU A 19 -6.87 8.63 27.98
N GLN A 20 -8.09 9.14 27.73
CA GLN A 20 -9.15 8.37 27.08
C GLN A 20 -8.87 8.19 25.59
N GLU A 21 -8.31 9.21 24.95
CA GLU A 21 -7.94 9.13 23.54
C GLU A 21 -6.83 8.08 23.31
N GLU A 22 -5.85 8.01 24.22
CA GLU A 22 -4.80 6.98 24.19
C GLU A 22 -5.39 5.57 24.33
N LYS A 23 -6.46 5.37 25.12
CA LYS A 23 -7.16 4.07 25.24
C LYS A 23 -7.80 3.63 23.92
N ILE A 24 -8.51 4.53 23.24
CA ILE A 24 -9.20 4.18 21.99
C ILE A 24 -8.24 4.06 20.80
N LEU A 25 -7.03 4.62 20.88
CA LEU A 25 -6.01 4.53 19.83
C LEU A 25 -4.97 3.42 20.07
N GLN A 26 -5.15 2.55 21.07
CA GLN A 26 -4.26 1.40 21.29
C GLN A 26 -4.04 0.52 20.04
N PRO A 27 -5.06 0.20 19.21
CA PRO A 27 -4.84 -0.56 17.97
C PRO A 27 -3.90 0.14 16.98
N VAL A 28 -3.99 1.47 16.90
CA VAL A 28 -3.11 2.30 16.06
C VAL A 28 -1.69 2.30 16.64
N ALA A 29 -1.56 2.52 17.95
CA ALA A 29 -0.28 2.53 18.64
C ALA A 29 0.47 1.19 18.50
N HIS A 30 -0.25 0.06 18.56
CA HIS A 30 0.29 -1.28 18.30
C HIS A 30 0.92 -1.38 16.90
N THR A 31 0.19 -0.96 15.87
CA THR A 31 0.66 -0.99 14.48
C THR A 31 1.88 -0.07 14.25
N LEU A 32 2.00 0.99 15.06
CA LEU A 32 3.12 1.93 14.99
C LEU A 32 4.38 1.45 15.70
N GLN A 33 4.32 0.38 16.49
CA GLN A 33 5.51 -0.18 17.15
C GLN A 33 6.56 -0.64 16.13
N ILE A 34 6.10 -1.10 14.96
CA ILE A 34 6.96 -1.47 13.85
C ILE A 34 6.81 -0.47 12.71
N PRO A 35 7.83 0.38 12.46
CA PRO A 35 7.79 1.33 11.37
C PRO A 35 7.63 0.59 10.05
N GLY A 36 6.79 1.14 9.17
CA GLY A 36 6.54 0.57 7.85
C GLY A 36 7.71 0.75 6.91
N LYS A 37 7.57 0.22 5.70
CA LYS A 37 8.51 0.49 4.62
C LYS A 37 8.59 2.00 4.40
N GLN A 38 9.77 2.57 4.64
CA GLN A 38 9.97 4.02 4.62
C GLN A 38 9.80 4.64 3.22
N HIS A 39 9.59 3.84 2.18
CA HIS A 39 9.43 4.33 0.82
C HIS A 39 8.26 5.34 0.68
N LEU A 40 7.13 5.15 1.37
CA LEU A 40 5.99 6.10 1.32
C LEU A 40 6.35 7.46 1.95
N VAL A 41 7.07 7.44 3.08
CA VAL A 41 7.58 8.66 3.73
C VAL A 41 8.62 9.36 2.85
N LYS A 42 9.48 8.59 2.18
CA LYS A 42 10.45 9.12 1.22
C LYS A 42 9.78 9.72 -0.01
N LEU A 43 8.64 9.20 -0.47
CA LEU A 43 7.90 9.76 -1.60
C LEU A 43 7.38 11.18 -1.35
N ALA A 44 6.91 11.49 -0.14
CA ALA A 44 6.53 12.87 0.21
C ALA A 44 7.72 13.82 0.05
N SER A 45 8.89 13.40 0.53
CA SER A 45 10.13 14.16 0.40
C SER A 45 10.58 14.24 -1.06
N ALA A 46 10.38 13.18 -1.84
CA ALA A 46 10.70 13.13 -3.26
C ALA A 46 9.86 14.13 -4.06
N TYR A 47 8.54 14.16 -3.89
CA TYR A 47 7.72 15.19 -4.55
C TYR A 47 8.00 16.59 -4.05
N ASN A 48 8.37 16.75 -2.76
CA ASN A 48 8.75 18.05 -2.24
C ASN A 48 10.04 18.61 -2.88
N TYR A 49 10.88 17.75 -3.47
CA TYR A 49 12.00 18.20 -4.29
C TYR A 49 11.55 19.13 -5.41
N TRP A 50 10.42 18.84 -6.06
CA TRP A 50 9.83 19.69 -7.09
C TRP A 50 8.87 20.75 -6.53
N LEU A 51 8.04 20.37 -5.57
CA LEU A 51 6.92 21.20 -5.10
C LEU A 51 7.35 22.29 -4.11
N LYS A 52 8.47 22.14 -3.40
CA LYS A 52 8.99 23.16 -2.47
C LYS A 52 7.93 23.71 -1.50
N VAL A 53 7.09 22.83 -0.95
CA VAL A 53 6.04 23.20 0.02
C VAL A 53 6.67 23.78 1.29
N PRO A 54 6.11 24.85 1.87
CA PRO A 54 6.55 25.38 3.17
C PRO A 54 6.58 24.30 4.25
N ALA A 55 7.61 24.31 5.12
CA ALA A 55 7.87 23.23 6.06
C ALA A 55 6.73 22.98 7.07
N ASP A 56 6.06 24.05 7.51
CA ASP A 56 4.89 23.99 8.38
C ASP A 56 3.71 23.27 7.68
N LYS A 57 3.46 23.60 6.41
CA LYS A 57 2.41 22.98 5.59
C LYS A 57 2.74 21.54 5.21
N LEU A 58 4.00 21.24 4.92
CA LEU A 58 4.46 19.88 4.64
C LEU A 58 4.26 18.97 5.85
N THR A 59 4.43 19.48 7.06
CA THR A 59 4.14 18.73 8.29
C THR A 59 2.66 18.36 8.38
N VAL A 60 1.77 19.32 8.11
CA VAL A 60 0.32 19.06 8.08
C VAL A 60 -0.04 18.01 7.01
N VAL A 61 0.55 18.08 5.82
CA VAL A 61 0.36 17.06 4.75
C VAL A 61 0.78 15.67 5.23
N LYS A 62 1.94 15.55 5.86
CA LYS A 62 2.46 14.28 6.40
C LYS A 62 1.55 13.72 7.49
N ASP A 63 1.01 14.56 8.37
CA ASP A 63 0.07 14.13 9.42
C ASP A 63 -1.20 13.52 8.82
N ILE A 64 -1.77 14.18 7.79
CA ILE A 64 -2.99 13.71 7.10
C ILE A 64 -2.73 12.37 6.42
N GLU A 65 -1.62 12.29 5.68
CA GLU A 65 -1.22 11.08 4.98
C GLU A 65 -0.98 9.91 5.96
N HIS A 66 -0.26 10.15 7.06
CA HIS A 66 -0.07 9.15 8.10
C HIS A 66 -1.40 8.67 8.66
N ALA A 67 -2.31 9.59 9.00
CA ALA A 67 -3.63 9.22 9.50
C ALA A 67 -4.37 8.31 8.51
N PHE A 68 -4.44 8.68 7.23
CA PHE A 68 -5.12 7.88 6.22
C PHE A 68 -4.44 6.53 5.97
N HIS A 69 -3.11 6.50 5.86
CA HIS A 69 -2.37 5.27 5.63
C HIS A 69 -2.62 4.24 6.74
N TYR A 70 -2.47 4.63 8.00
CA TYR A 70 -2.62 3.71 9.13
C TYR A 70 -4.08 3.34 9.39
N SER A 71 -5.03 4.26 9.19
CA SER A 71 -6.45 3.92 9.24
C SER A 71 -6.81 2.85 8.21
N LEU A 72 -6.42 3.06 6.96
CA LEU A 72 -6.77 2.14 5.87
C LEU A 72 -6.04 0.80 6.03
N LEU A 73 -4.79 0.80 6.51
CA LEU A 73 -4.06 -0.44 6.80
C LEU A 73 -4.76 -1.31 7.85
N LEU A 74 -5.29 -0.69 8.91
CA LEU A 74 -6.02 -1.41 9.96
C LEU A 74 -7.33 -2.02 9.46
N ILE A 75 -8.00 -1.36 8.51
CA ILE A 75 -9.25 -1.84 7.91
C ILE A 75 -8.95 -2.94 6.89
N ASP A 76 -7.94 -2.75 6.04
CA ASP A 76 -7.41 -3.74 5.08
C ASP A 76 -7.07 -5.06 5.80
N ASP A 77 -6.33 -5.00 6.93
CA ASP A 77 -6.04 -6.19 7.76
C ASP A 77 -7.30 -6.95 8.22
N ILE A 78 -8.39 -6.23 8.54
CA ILE A 78 -9.66 -6.84 8.96
C ILE A 78 -10.39 -7.42 7.76
N GLU A 79 -10.48 -6.68 6.66
CA GLU A 79 -11.21 -7.05 5.45
C GLU A 79 -10.56 -8.25 4.74
N ASP A 80 -9.25 -8.42 4.88
CA ASP A 80 -8.47 -9.50 4.28
C ASP A 80 -8.29 -10.70 5.22
N ASN A 81 -8.78 -10.61 6.47
CA ASN A 81 -8.53 -11.61 7.52
C ASN A 81 -7.02 -11.91 7.71
N SER A 82 -6.17 -10.89 7.55
CA SER A 82 -4.71 -11.04 7.67
C SER A 82 -4.32 -11.50 9.08
N VAL A 83 -3.26 -12.28 9.19
CA VAL A 83 -2.77 -12.80 10.49
C VAL A 83 -1.63 -11.96 11.04
N LEU A 84 -0.72 -11.50 10.17
CA LEU A 84 0.44 -10.72 10.53
C LEU A 84 0.51 -9.43 9.72
N ARG A 85 1.03 -8.38 10.36
CA ARG A 85 1.43 -7.15 9.69
C ARG A 85 2.81 -6.76 10.17
N ARG A 86 3.78 -6.72 9.24
CA ARG A 86 5.19 -6.37 9.51
C ARG A 86 5.83 -7.29 10.57
N GLY A 87 5.44 -8.56 10.58
CA GLY A 87 6.02 -9.60 11.45
C GLY A 87 5.45 -9.66 12.87
N ILE A 88 4.46 -8.83 13.19
CA ILE A 88 3.69 -8.91 14.44
C ILE A 88 2.23 -9.23 14.17
N PRO A 89 1.49 -9.79 15.15
CA PRO A 89 0.05 -9.98 15.02
C PRO A 89 -0.67 -8.68 14.66
N VAL A 90 -1.63 -8.77 13.76
CA VAL A 90 -2.52 -7.65 13.38
C VAL A 90 -3.26 -7.08 14.60
N ALA A 91 -3.59 -5.79 14.56
CA ALA A 91 -4.19 -5.14 15.73
C ALA A 91 -5.54 -5.76 16.14
N HIS A 92 -6.34 -6.20 15.15
CA HIS A 92 -7.66 -6.77 15.41
C HIS A 92 -7.61 -8.13 16.11
N SER A 93 -6.50 -8.87 16.01
CA SER A 93 -6.33 -10.13 16.75
C SER A 93 -6.00 -9.90 18.23
N ILE A 94 -5.54 -8.71 18.61
CA ILE A 94 -5.19 -8.34 19.99
C ILE A 94 -6.33 -7.57 20.66
N TYR A 95 -6.84 -6.54 19.99
CA TYR A 95 -7.83 -5.60 20.55
C TYR A 95 -9.27 -5.89 20.12
N GLY A 96 -9.45 -6.87 19.22
CA GLY A 96 -10.73 -7.21 18.61
C GLY A 96 -11.06 -6.33 17.41
N VAL A 97 -11.88 -6.88 16.51
CA VAL A 97 -12.43 -6.18 15.34
C VAL A 97 -13.14 -4.89 15.74
N PRO A 98 -14.07 -4.86 16.73
CA PRO A 98 -14.81 -3.63 17.05
C PRO A 98 -13.91 -2.45 17.44
N SER A 99 -12.94 -2.70 18.32
CA SER A 99 -12.00 -1.67 18.79
C SER A 99 -11.12 -1.17 17.65
N THR A 100 -10.63 -2.08 16.82
CA THR A 100 -9.71 -1.75 15.72
C THR A 100 -10.42 -0.96 14.61
N THR A 101 -11.64 -1.36 14.24
CA THR A 101 -12.47 -0.62 13.29
C THR A 101 -12.76 0.78 13.80
N ASN A 102 -13.19 0.93 15.06
CA ASN A 102 -13.48 2.25 15.63
C ASN A 102 -12.23 3.15 15.69
N ALA A 103 -11.09 2.61 16.13
CA ALA A 103 -9.83 3.34 16.19
C ALA A 103 -9.38 3.83 14.81
N SER A 104 -9.54 2.99 13.78
CA SER A 104 -9.23 3.34 12.39
C SER A 104 -10.10 4.51 11.89
N ILE A 105 -11.42 4.40 12.02
CA ILE A 105 -12.36 5.43 11.56
C ILE A 105 -12.09 6.75 12.31
N TYR A 106 -11.84 6.67 13.62
CA TYR A 106 -11.53 7.84 14.43
C TYR A 106 -10.25 8.54 13.96
N LEU A 107 -9.16 7.79 13.73
CA LEU A 107 -7.92 8.33 13.17
C LEU A 107 -8.13 8.96 11.78
N MET A 108 -8.96 8.34 10.94
CA MET A 108 -9.25 8.82 9.59
C MET A 108 -9.96 10.19 9.65
N LEU A 109 -10.98 10.32 10.49
CA LEU A 109 -11.69 11.58 10.71
C LEU A 109 -10.77 12.67 11.28
N LYS A 110 -9.81 12.29 12.14
CA LYS A 110 -8.78 13.22 12.62
C LYS A 110 -7.86 13.69 11.50
N GLY A 111 -7.51 12.81 10.56
CA GLY A 111 -6.80 13.17 9.32
C GLY A 111 -7.59 14.18 8.48
N VAL A 112 -8.89 13.95 8.25
CA VAL A 112 -9.74 14.92 7.53
C VAL A 112 -9.78 16.25 8.27
N LYS A 113 -9.99 16.24 9.59
CA LYS A 113 -9.99 17.47 10.41
C LYS A 113 -8.65 18.21 10.32
N ARG A 114 -7.52 17.49 10.29
CA ARG A 114 -6.17 18.08 10.20
C ARG A 114 -5.97 18.89 8.91
N ALA A 115 -6.67 18.55 7.83
CA ALA A 115 -6.65 19.32 6.58
C ALA A 115 -7.14 20.77 6.74
N LEU A 116 -7.96 21.07 7.76
CA LEU A 116 -8.35 22.45 8.07
C LEU A 116 -7.13 23.34 8.36
N SER A 117 -6.04 22.80 8.92
CA SER A 117 -4.82 23.54 9.23
C SER A 117 -4.04 24.00 7.98
N LEU A 118 -4.37 23.47 6.80
CA LEU A 118 -3.82 23.98 5.55
C LEU A 118 -4.35 25.37 5.20
N ASN A 119 -5.50 25.78 5.75
CA ASN A 119 -6.18 27.05 5.43
C ASN A 119 -6.44 27.22 3.92
N HIS A 120 -6.76 26.13 3.23
CA HIS A 120 -7.10 26.13 1.80
C HIS A 120 -8.54 25.61 1.65
N PRO A 121 -9.42 26.29 0.88
CA PRO A 121 -10.84 25.93 0.75
C PRO A 121 -11.03 24.50 0.25
N ASP A 122 -10.20 24.05 -0.68
CA ASP A 122 -10.33 22.73 -1.31
C ASP A 122 -9.72 21.57 -0.50
N ALA A 123 -9.04 21.84 0.62
CA ALA A 123 -8.28 20.81 1.34
C ALA A 123 -9.18 19.67 1.87
N ILE A 124 -10.35 20.03 2.42
CA ILE A 124 -11.31 19.06 2.96
C ILE A 124 -11.99 18.29 1.84
N ALA A 125 -12.44 18.98 0.79
CA ALA A 125 -13.07 18.35 -0.37
C ALA A 125 -12.13 17.32 -1.01
N LEU A 126 -10.86 17.68 -1.20
CA LEU A 126 -9.84 16.79 -1.73
C LEU A 126 -9.60 15.56 -0.84
N CYS A 127 -9.62 15.72 0.49
CA CYS A 127 -9.53 14.58 1.41
C CYS A 127 -10.72 13.62 1.27
N ILE A 128 -11.93 14.16 1.16
CA ILE A 128 -13.15 13.35 1.04
C ILE A 128 -13.19 12.63 -0.31
N GLU A 129 -12.93 13.33 -1.41
CA GLU A 129 -12.80 12.72 -2.75
C GLU A 129 -11.82 11.55 -2.73
N GLN A 130 -10.67 11.76 -2.09
CA GLN A 130 -9.66 10.74 -2.00
C GLN A 130 -10.12 9.51 -1.21
N LEU A 131 -10.73 9.71 -0.04
CA LEU A 131 -11.21 8.59 0.77
C LEU A 131 -12.30 7.80 0.02
N LEU A 132 -13.20 8.49 -0.69
CA LEU A 132 -14.22 7.84 -1.52
C LEU A 132 -13.61 6.97 -2.62
N ASP A 133 -12.60 7.47 -3.34
CA ASP A 133 -11.90 6.69 -4.37
C ASP A 133 -11.20 5.46 -3.79
N MET A 134 -10.57 5.58 -2.61
CA MET A 134 -9.89 4.45 -1.96
C MET A 134 -10.87 3.37 -1.52
N TYR A 135 -11.97 3.75 -0.87
CA TYR A 135 -13.02 2.81 -0.46
C TYR A 135 -13.74 2.19 -1.66
N TYR A 136 -13.92 2.93 -2.75
CA TYR A 136 -14.45 2.38 -4.00
C TYR A 136 -13.52 1.31 -4.56
N GLY A 137 -12.21 1.60 -4.64
CA GLY A 137 -11.20 0.64 -5.07
C GLY A 137 -11.19 -0.60 -4.19
N GLN A 138 -11.11 -0.42 -2.87
CA GLN A 138 -11.12 -1.53 -1.92
C GLN A 138 -12.39 -2.39 -2.03
N GLY A 139 -13.57 -1.75 -2.10
CA GLY A 139 -14.84 -2.45 -2.22
C GLY A 139 -14.96 -3.28 -3.50
N LEU A 140 -14.42 -2.78 -4.62
CA LEU A 140 -14.41 -3.52 -5.88
C LEU A 140 -13.47 -4.73 -5.86
N GLU A 141 -12.31 -4.60 -5.21
CA GLU A 141 -11.39 -5.73 -4.99
C GLU A 141 -12.03 -6.82 -4.12
N ILE A 142 -12.66 -6.43 -3.01
CA ILE A 142 -13.43 -7.33 -2.15
C ILE A 142 -14.55 -7.99 -2.96
N TYR A 143 -15.30 -7.23 -3.76
CA TYR A 143 -16.36 -7.78 -4.60
C TYR A 143 -15.83 -8.88 -5.53
N TRP A 144 -14.72 -8.63 -6.22
CA TRP A 144 -14.10 -9.62 -7.10
C TRP A 144 -13.70 -10.89 -6.34
N ARG A 145 -13.03 -10.72 -5.21
CA ARG A 145 -12.60 -11.80 -4.31
C ARG A 145 -13.79 -12.65 -3.85
N GLU A 146 -14.78 -12.05 -3.21
CA GLU A 146 -15.93 -12.75 -2.62
C GLU A 146 -16.82 -13.41 -3.70
N ASN A 147 -16.94 -12.78 -4.87
CA ASN A 147 -17.73 -13.32 -5.99
C ASN A 147 -16.90 -14.16 -6.97
N ASN A 148 -15.63 -14.44 -6.67
CA ASN A 148 -14.73 -15.22 -7.50
C ASN A 148 -14.68 -14.77 -8.96
N THR A 149 -14.77 -13.45 -9.19
CA THR A 149 -14.79 -12.85 -10.52
C THR A 149 -13.41 -12.28 -10.80
N CYS A 150 -12.60 -13.02 -11.57
CA CYS A 150 -11.28 -12.54 -11.97
C CYS A 150 -11.42 -11.31 -12.88
N PRO A 151 -10.81 -10.16 -12.52
CA PRO A 151 -10.84 -8.98 -13.36
C PRO A 151 -9.94 -9.16 -14.59
N SER A 152 -10.20 -8.39 -15.64
CA SER A 152 -9.25 -8.15 -16.73
C SER A 152 -8.06 -7.30 -16.25
N PHE A 153 -6.98 -7.30 -17.03
CA PHE A 153 -5.83 -6.42 -16.74
C PHE A 153 -6.20 -4.93 -16.72
N GLU A 154 -7.12 -4.50 -17.58
CA GLU A 154 -7.55 -3.09 -17.61
C GLU A 154 -8.40 -2.73 -16.40
N GLU A 155 -9.30 -3.61 -15.97
CA GLU A 155 -10.05 -3.43 -14.73
C GLU A 155 -9.11 -3.39 -13.52
N TYR A 156 -8.13 -4.29 -13.44
CA TYR A 156 -7.11 -4.28 -12.39
C TYR A 156 -6.29 -2.97 -12.38
N LYS A 157 -5.86 -2.48 -13.56
CA LYS A 157 -5.15 -1.19 -13.65
C LYS A 157 -6.03 -0.02 -13.17
N GLN A 158 -7.31 0.00 -13.54
CA GLN A 158 -8.26 1.03 -13.11
C GLN A 158 -8.52 0.95 -11.60
N LEU A 159 -8.63 -0.26 -11.06
CA LEU A 159 -8.74 -0.51 -9.62
C LEU A 159 -7.57 0.10 -8.86
N ILE A 160 -6.33 -0.20 -9.29
CA ILE A 160 -5.12 0.33 -8.63
C ILE A 160 -5.11 1.86 -8.62
N GLN A 161 -5.49 2.48 -9.73
CA GLN A 161 -5.54 3.94 -9.83
C GLN A 161 -6.49 4.57 -8.80
N ARG A 162 -7.47 3.82 -8.30
CA ARG A 162 -8.39 4.24 -7.24
C ARG A 162 -7.88 3.82 -5.85
N LYS A 163 -7.48 2.56 -5.67
CA LYS A 163 -7.00 2.01 -4.39
C LYS A 163 -5.72 2.71 -3.91
N LEU A 164 -4.77 2.96 -4.81
CA LEU A 164 -3.53 3.69 -4.51
C LEU A 164 -3.60 5.19 -4.85
N ALA A 165 -4.82 5.74 -4.98
CA ALA A 165 -5.00 7.18 -5.22
C ALA A 165 -4.36 8.04 -4.09
N SER A 166 -4.02 7.45 -2.93
CA SER A 166 -3.30 8.15 -1.85
C SER A 166 -1.98 8.77 -2.31
N LEU A 167 -1.31 8.14 -3.29
CA LEU A 167 -0.11 8.68 -3.94
C LEU A 167 -0.41 9.96 -4.73
N LEU A 168 -1.50 9.96 -5.53
CA LEU A 168 -1.98 11.15 -6.25
C LEU A 168 -2.46 12.24 -5.29
N PHE A 169 -3.21 11.86 -4.27
CA PHE A 169 -3.75 12.77 -3.28
C PHE A 169 -2.67 13.54 -2.54
N ARG A 170 -1.59 12.87 -2.14
CA ARG A 170 -0.46 13.56 -1.49
C ARG A 170 0.07 14.67 -2.38
N VAL A 171 0.31 14.38 -3.67
CA VAL A 171 0.81 15.37 -4.63
C VAL A 171 -0.21 16.50 -4.81
N ARG A 172 -1.49 16.19 -5.01
CA ARG A 172 -2.57 17.21 -5.13
C ARG A 172 -2.67 18.09 -3.89
N LEU A 173 -2.56 17.50 -2.69
CA LEU A 173 -2.64 18.21 -1.42
C LEU A 173 -1.44 19.14 -1.22
N MET A 174 -0.23 18.66 -1.55
CA MET A 174 0.99 19.49 -1.59
C MET A 174 0.86 20.63 -2.60
N GLN A 175 0.25 20.36 -3.76
CA GLN A 175 0.02 21.36 -4.79
C GLN A 175 -0.95 22.45 -4.37
N LEU A 176 -1.90 22.22 -3.45
CA LEU A 176 -2.74 23.29 -2.92
C LEU A 176 -1.92 24.41 -2.24
N VAL A 177 -0.78 24.05 -1.64
CA VAL A 177 0.07 24.92 -0.82
C VAL A 177 1.45 25.16 -1.42
N SER A 178 1.63 24.82 -2.70
CA SER A 178 2.85 25.03 -3.48
C SER A 178 2.58 25.99 -4.64
N ASP A 179 3.56 26.77 -5.04
CA ASP A 179 3.50 27.57 -6.28
C ASP A 179 3.65 26.69 -7.54
N ASN A 180 4.23 25.49 -7.41
CA ASN A 180 4.42 24.56 -8.51
C ASN A 180 3.15 23.73 -8.76
N LYS A 181 2.48 23.98 -9.89
CA LYS A 181 1.28 23.26 -10.34
C LYS A 181 1.53 22.27 -11.49
N THR A 182 2.77 21.80 -11.65
CA THR A 182 3.14 20.82 -12.70
C THR A 182 2.23 19.59 -12.66
N ASP A 183 1.76 19.14 -13.82
CA ASP A 183 0.96 17.91 -13.88
C ASP A 183 1.84 16.67 -13.73
N PHE A 184 1.72 15.99 -12.59
CA PHE A 184 2.40 14.72 -12.30
C PHE A 184 1.47 13.51 -12.50
N THR A 185 0.30 13.66 -13.12
CA THR A 185 -0.71 12.60 -13.24
C THR A 185 -0.14 11.35 -13.89
N LYS A 186 0.61 11.49 -14.98
CA LYS A 186 1.21 10.35 -15.68
C LYS A 186 2.24 9.62 -14.83
N LEU A 187 3.20 10.34 -14.26
CA LEU A 187 4.20 9.77 -13.35
C LEU A 187 3.54 9.05 -12.18
N ASN A 188 2.53 9.66 -11.55
CA ASN A 188 1.82 9.06 -10.45
C ASN A 188 1.08 7.77 -10.83
N ARG A 189 0.48 7.69 -12.03
CA ARG A 189 -0.17 6.46 -12.50
C ARG A 189 0.83 5.32 -12.69
N ILE A 190 1.99 5.62 -13.28
CA ILE A 190 3.08 4.64 -13.44
C ILE A 190 3.56 4.17 -12.06
N MET A 191 3.83 5.10 -11.14
CA MET A 191 4.29 4.78 -9.79
C MET A 191 3.28 3.93 -9.01
N GLN A 192 1.98 4.20 -9.12
CA GLN A 192 0.93 3.40 -8.49
C GLN A 192 0.92 1.97 -9.01
N LEU A 193 0.93 1.79 -10.33
CA LEU A 193 0.95 0.46 -10.94
C LEU A 193 2.22 -0.31 -10.54
N TYR A 194 3.39 0.34 -10.64
CA TYR A 194 4.66 -0.26 -10.24
C TYR A 194 4.63 -0.72 -8.78
N TRP A 195 4.10 0.13 -7.89
CA TRP A 195 4.04 -0.19 -6.47
C TRP A 195 3.15 -1.38 -6.16
N GLN A 196 1.93 -1.42 -6.71
CA GLN A 196 1.01 -2.51 -6.44
C GLN A 196 1.52 -3.82 -7.04
N ILE A 197 1.92 -3.81 -8.31
CA ILE A 197 2.41 -5.03 -8.98
C ILE A 197 3.66 -5.57 -8.28
N ARG A 198 4.51 -4.67 -7.75
CA ARG A 198 5.66 -5.09 -6.95
C ARG A 198 5.20 -5.72 -5.63
N ASP A 199 4.23 -5.13 -4.92
CA ASP A 199 3.72 -5.70 -3.66
C ASP A 199 3.12 -7.09 -3.90
N ASP A 200 2.31 -7.25 -4.94
CA ASP A 200 1.71 -8.52 -5.38
C ASP A 200 2.78 -9.57 -5.70
N TYR A 201 3.81 -9.19 -6.46
CA TYR A 201 4.92 -10.09 -6.79
C TYR A 201 5.70 -10.51 -5.53
N CYS A 202 6.03 -9.54 -4.69
CA CYS A 202 6.81 -9.78 -3.48
C CYS A 202 6.05 -10.60 -2.44
N ASN A 203 4.72 -10.43 -2.31
CA ASN A 203 3.88 -11.23 -1.42
C ASN A 203 4.04 -12.74 -1.73
N LEU A 204 4.07 -13.08 -3.01
CA LEU A 204 4.19 -14.47 -3.46
C LEU A 204 5.63 -15.00 -3.45
N CYS A 205 6.63 -14.15 -3.73
CA CYS A 205 7.99 -14.61 -4.06
C CYS A 205 9.07 -14.30 -3.02
N MET A 206 8.87 -13.38 -2.08
CA MET A 206 9.93 -12.94 -1.16
C MET A 206 9.82 -13.56 0.23
N GLN A 207 10.94 -14.12 0.71
CA GLN A 207 11.04 -14.65 2.08
C GLN A 207 10.79 -13.58 3.14
N GLN A 208 11.24 -12.34 2.91
CA GLN A 208 10.96 -11.22 3.81
C GLN A 208 9.45 -11.00 3.97
N TYR A 209 8.69 -11.02 2.87
CA TYR A 209 7.23 -10.87 2.91
C TYR A 209 6.56 -12.06 3.61
N THR A 210 7.09 -13.27 3.40
CA THR A 210 6.64 -14.47 4.14
C THR A 210 6.76 -14.27 5.65
N ASN A 211 7.85 -13.64 6.13
CA ASN A 211 8.04 -13.36 7.54
C ASN A 211 7.18 -12.18 8.03
N GLU A 212 6.86 -11.22 7.16
CA GLU A 212 6.12 -10.01 7.52
C GLU A 212 4.59 -10.17 7.51
N ARG A 213 4.05 -11.01 6.62
CA ARG A 213 2.60 -11.20 6.40
C ARG A 213 2.16 -12.66 6.54
N GLY A 214 2.99 -13.58 6.07
CA GLY A 214 2.67 -15.00 6.00
C GLY A 214 3.07 -15.57 4.63
N TYR A 215 3.22 -16.90 4.55
CA TYR A 215 3.61 -17.54 3.30
C TYR A 215 2.53 -17.41 2.23
N CYS A 216 2.79 -16.64 1.16
CA CYS A 216 1.87 -16.37 0.05
C CYS A 216 0.48 -15.94 0.53
N ASP A 217 0.44 -14.87 1.32
CA ASP A 217 -0.79 -14.43 2.01
C ASP A 217 -1.90 -14.04 1.03
N ASP A 218 -1.57 -13.49 -0.14
CA ASP A 218 -2.55 -13.18 -1.19
C ASP A 218 -3.37 -14.43 -1.61
N ILE A 219 -2.78 -15.64 -1.55
CA ILE A 219 -3.49 -16.90 -1.84
C ILE A 219 -4.45 -17.25 -0.69
N SER A 220 -4.07 -16.99 0.55
CA SER A 220 -4.95 -17.16 1.72
C SER A 220 -6.09 -16.16 1.73
N GLU A 221 -5.83 -14.93 1.31
CA GLU A 221 -6.86 -13.91 1.14
C GLU A 221 -7.81 -14.27 -0.02
N GLY A 222 -7.38 -15.09 -0.98
CA GLY A 222 -8.17 -15.35 -2.20
C GLY A 222 -8.10 -14.18 -3.19
N LYS A 223 -7.07 -13.34 -3.07
CA LYS A 223 -6.90 -12.09 -3.79
C LYS A 223 -6.49 -12.32 -5.24
N PHE A 224 -7.09 -11.58 -6.16
CA PHE A 224 -6.70 -11.54 -7.57
C PHE A 224 -5.51 -10.60 -7.77
N SER A 225 -4.32 -11.01 -7.32
CA SER A 225 -3.08 -10.25 -7.53
C SER A 225 -2.56 -10.37 -8.96
N PHE A 226 -1.69 -9.47 -9.40
CA PHE A 226 -1.26 -9.38 -10.82
C PHE A 226 -0.75 -10.71 -11.43
N PRO A 227 0.14 -11.49 -10.76
CA PRO A 227 0.60 -12.77 -11.30
C PRO A 227 -0.53 -13.81 -11.40
N ILE A 228 -1.50 -13.72 -10.49
CA ILE A 228 -2.65 -14.62 -10.40
C ILE A 228 -3.65 -14.31 -11.52
N ILE A 229 -3.95 -13.03 -11.75
CA ILE A 229 -4.78 -12.58 -12.87
C ILE A 229 -4.18 -13.09 -14.19
N HIS A 230 -2.87 -12.90 -14.38
CA HIS A 230 -2.19 -13.41 -15.59
C HIS A 230 -2.38 -14.92 -15.76
N ALA A 231 -2.18 -15.71 -14.70
CA ALA A 231 -2.33 -17.15 -14.76
C ALA A 231 -3.74 -17.57 -15.20
N ILE A 232 -4.77 -16.96 -14.60
CA ILE A 232 -6.18 -17.29 -14.87
C ILE A 232 -6.58 -16.88 -16.28
N LEU A 233 -6.24 -15.66 -16.71
CA LEU A 233 -6.66 -15.14 -18.01
C LEU A 233 -5.96 -15.83 -19.18
N ASN A 234 -4.67 -16.19 -19.03
CA ASN A 234 -3.90 -16.82 -20.10
C ASN A 234 -4.02 -18.35 -20.14
N ASN A 235 -4.67 -18.96 -19.15
CA ASN A 235 -4.90 -20.41 -19.09
C ASN A 235 -6.37 -20.71 -18.70
N PRO A 236 -7.35 -20.26 -19.49
CA PRO A 236 -8.78 -20.36 -19.13
C PRO A 236 -9.28 -21.80 -18.97
N ASP A 237 -8.62 -22.76 -19.63
CA ASP A 237 -8.95 -24.19 -19.54
C ASP A 237 -8.51 -24.82 -18.21
N ASP A 238 -7.58 -24.19 -17.47
CA ASP A 238 -7.09 -24.68 -16.17
C ASP A 238 -7.68 -23.89 -15.00
N GLN A 239 -8.72 -24.47 -14.40
CA GLN A 239 -9.44 -23.87 -13.28
C GLN A 239 -8.76 -24.09 -11.92
N GLN A 240 -7.57 -24.69 -11.84
CA GLN A 240 -6.94 -25.01 -10.56
C GLN A 240 -6.60 -23.77 -9.74
N VAL A 241 -6.01 -22.73 -10.37
CA VAL A 241 -5.59 -21.51 -9.66
C VAL A 241 -6.79 -20.83 -9.00
N ILE A 242 -7.86 -20.58 -9.76
CA ILE A 242 -9.08 -19.95 -9.24
C ILE A 242 -9.78 -20.82 -8.17
N ASN A 243 -9.77 -22.15 -8.32
CA ASN A 243 -10.33 -23.05 -7.33
C ASN A 243 -9.51 -23.10 -6.02
N ILE A 244 -8.20 -22.87 -6.08
CA ILE A 244 -7.35 -22.75 -4.90
C ILE A 244 -7.62 -21.43 -4.18
N LEU A 245 -7.68 -20.31 -4.92
CA LEU A 245 -7.99 -18.99 -4.38
C LEU A 245 -9.34 -18.97 -3.65
N ARG A 246 -10.37 -19.57 -4.26
CA ARG A 246 -11.71 -19.69 -3.66
C ARG A 246 -11.70 -20.34 -2.27
N LYS A 247 -10.73 -21.22 -2.00
CA LYS A 247 -10.64 -21.93 -0.72
C LYS A 247 -10.06 -21.08 0.40
N GLN A 248 -9.45 -19.93 0.11
CA GLN A 248 -8.79 -19.07 1.10
C GLN A 248 -7.91 -19.90 2.07
N THR A 249 -7.12 -20.81 1.48
CA THR A 249 -6.50 -21.91 2.22
C THR A 249 -5.30 -21.43 3.04
N GLN A 250 -5.12 -22.02 4.23
CA GLN A 250 -3.89 -21.90 5.01
C GLN A 250 -2.92 -23.06 4.78
N ASP A 251 -3.28 -24.05 3.95
CA ASP A 251 -2.43 -25.21 3.66
C ASP A 251 -1.24 -24.82 2.77
N VAL A 252 -0.05 -24.87 3.36
CA VAL A 252 1.23 -24.58 2.70
C VAL A 252 1.46 -25.48 1.48
N LYS A 253 1.01 -26.74 1.48
CA LYS A 253 1.16 -27.64 0.32
C LYS A 253 0.32 -27.14 -0.86
N LEU A 254 -0.92 -26.73 -0.60
CA LEU A 254 -1.80 -26.21 -1.64
C LEU A 254 -1.30 -24.86 -2.18
N LYS A 255 -0.76 -24.00 -1.32
CA LYS A 255 -0.07 -22.75 -1.72
C LYS A 255 1.14 -23.04 -2.61
N LYS A 256 2.01 -24.00 -2.24
CA LYS A 256 3.16 -24.41 -3.06
C LYS A 256 2.75 -24.96 -4.43
N HIS A 257 1.65 -25.72 -4.48
CA HIS A 257 1.09 -26.19 -5.76
C HIS A 257 0.65 -25.01 -6.64
N CYS A 258 -0.09 -24.05 -6.08
CA CYS A 258 -0.49 -22.83 -6.78
C CYS A 258 0.73 -22.07 -7.32
N MET A 259 1.76 -21.87 -6.50
CA MET A 259 3.01 -21.22 -6.92
C MET A 259 3.69 -21.95 -8.09
N THR A 260 3.65 -23.29 -8.10
CA THR A 260 4.19 -24.10 -9.21
C THR A 260 3.40 -23.88 -10.49
N LEU A 261 2.07 -23.74 -10.40
CA LEU A 261 1.22 -23.39 -11.55
C LEU A 261 1.54 -21.98 -12.07
N LEU A 262 1.68 -20.99 -11.19
CA LEU A 262 2.04 -19.61 -11.58
C LEU A 262 3.39 -19.55 -12.32
N GLU A 263 4.39 -20.31 -11.88
CA GLU A 263 5.67 -20.43 -12.58
C GLU A 263 5.52 -21.14 -13.93
N LYS A 264 4.80 -22.28 -13.97
CA LYS A 264 4.54 -23.04 -15.21
C LYS A 264 3.83 -22.17 -16.26
N PHE A 265 2.91 -21.32 -15.84
CA PHE A 265 2.17 -20.40 -16.71
C PHE A 265 2.95 -19.15 -17.08
N GLY A 266 4.19 -18.99 -16.59
CA GLY A 266 5.05 -17.86 -16.89
C GLY A 266 4.64 -16.55 -16.20
N SER A 267 3.70 -16.59 -15.24
CA SER A 267 3.15 -15.41 -14.57
C SER A 267 4.20 -14.58 -13.84
N PHE A 268 5.18 -15.23 -13.21
CA PHE A 268 6.27 -14.51 -12.54
C PHE A 268 7.20 -13.84 -13.54
N SER A 269 7.49 -14.50 -14.67
CA SER A 269 8.30 -13.89 -15.73
C SER A 269 7.60 -12.68 -16.34
N PHE A 270 6.31 -12.81 -16.66
CA PHE A 270 5.47 -11.73 -17.16
C PHE A 270 5.40 -10.54 -16.18
N THR A 271 5.21 -10.83 -14.89
CA THR A 271 5.16 -9.80 -13.84
C THR A 271 6.48 -9.05 -13.72
N ARG A 272 7.62 -9.76 -13.72
CA ARG A 272 8.94 -9.12 -13.70
C ARG A 272 9.16 -8.23 -14.90
N HIS A 273 8.82 -8.70 -16.10
CA HIS A 273 8.95 -7.90 -17.32
C HIS A 273 8.14 -6.60 -17.23
N THR A 274 6.88 -6.70 -16.79
CA THR A 274 6.00 -5.54 -16.55
C THR A 274 6.63 -4.56 -15.55
N LEU A 275 7.24 -5.06 -14.46
CA LEU A 275 7.93 -4.20 -13.48
C LEU A 275 9.15 -3.49 -14.07
N GLU A 276 9.90 -4.13 -14.97
CA GLU A 276 11.04 -3.50 -15.65
C GLU A 276 10.60 -2.40 -16.62
N GLU A 277 9.51 -2.63 -17.36
CA GLU A 277 8.91 -1.61 -18.23
C GLU A 277 8.42 -0.41 -17.42
N LEU A 278 7.70 -0.65 -16.32
CA LEU A 278 7.20 0.42 -15.46
C LEU A 278 8.31 1.22 -14.77
N ASP A 279 9.40 0.58 -14.32
CA ASP A 279 10.57 1.29 -13.78
C ASP A 279 11.24 2.17 -14.87
N ALA A 280 11.42 1.65 -16.08
CA ALA A 280 11.97 2.40 -17.20
C ALA A 280 11.08 3.60 -17.58
N GLU A 281 9.76 3.40 -17.66
CA GLU A 281 8.78 4.46 -17.92
C GLU A 281 8.79 5.53 -16.82
N ALA A 282 8.84 5.12 -15.54
CA ALA A 282 8.90 6.04 -14.41
C ALA A 282 10.14 6.92 -14.49
N ARG A 283 11.32 6.33 -14.75
CA ARG A 283 12.59 7.08 -14.89
C ARG A 283 12.57 8.03 -16.08
N ALA A 284 12.02 7.61 -17.21
CA ALA A 284 11.87 8.47 -18.37
C ALA A 284 10.95 9.67 -18.08
N GLU A 285 9.86 9.45 -17.36
CA GLU A 285 8.94 10.53 -16.98
C GLU A 285 9.55 11.46 -15.92
N ILE A 286 10.32 10.93 -14.96
CA ILE A 286 11.12 11.74 -14.00
C ILE A 286 12.10 12.65 -14.75
N ALA A 287 12.81 12.13 -15.75
CA ALA A 287 13.74 12.91 -16.56
C ALA A 287 13.04 14.06 -17.31
N LYS A 288 11.82 13.83 -17.83
CA LYS A 288 11.01 14.90 -18.48
C LYS A 288 10.63 16.02 -17.52
N HIS A 289 10.45 15.71 -16.24
CA HIS A 289 10.20 16.72 -15.19
C HIS A 289 11.50 17.38 -14.65
N GLY A 290 12.63 17.22 -15.34
CA GLY A 290 13.91 17.82 -14.96
C GLY A 290 14.72 17.00 -13.96
N GLY A 291 14.38 15.72 -13.77
CA GLY A 291 15.07 14.81 -12.86
C GLY A 291 14.66 14.98 -11.40
N ASN A 292 14.86 13.91 -10.61
CA ASN A 292 14.61 13.92 -9.17
C ASN A 292 15.44 12.85 -8.47
N PRO A 293 16.61 13.19 -7.92
CA PRO A 293 17.52 12.21 -7.33
C PRO A 293 16.90 11.49 -6.13
N VAL A 294 15.97 12.14 -5.41
CA VAL A 294 15.28 11.54 -4.27
C VAL A 294 14.32 10.46 -4.75
N LEU A 295 13.54 10.73 -5.81
CA LEU A 295 12.60 9.75 -6.37
C LEU A 295 13.33 8.60 -7.08
N GLU A 296 14.41 8.89 -7.79
CA GLU A 296 15.28 7.89 -8.42
C GLU A 296 15.89 6.95 -7.37
N ASN A 297 16.30 7.49 -6.21
CA ASN A 297 16.78 6.65 -5.11
C ASN A 297 15.67 5.76 -4.53
N VAL A 298 14.43 6.27 -4.41
CA VAL A 298 13.28 5.43 -4.02
C VAL A 298 13.08 4.28 -5.00
N LEU A 299 13.13 4.55 -6.32
CA LEU A 299 13.04 3.49 -7.34
C LEU A 299 14.18 2.47 -7.20
N ASN A 300 15.41 2.92 -6.97
CA ASN A 300 16.55 2.01 -6.76
C ASN A 300 16.36 1.09 -5.54
N GLU A 301 15.85 1.63 -4.43
CA GLU A 301 15.54 0.83 -3.24
C GLU A 301 14.43 -0.19 -3.53
N MET A 302 13.46 0.16 -4.37
CA MET A 302 12.38 -0.73 -4.79
C MET A 302 12.82 -1.84 -5.76
N LEU A 303 14.07 -1.87 -6.24
CA LEU A 303 14.60 -2.95 -7.09
C LEU A 303 15.06 -4.19 -6.29
N ASP A 304 14.87 -4.20 -4.98
CA ASP A 304 15.16 -5.34 -4.09
C ASP A 304 14.51 -6.67 -4.53
N TRP A 305 13.36 -6.62 -5.21
CA TRP A 305 12.72 -7.81 -5.80
C TRP A 305 13.58 -8.50 -6.85
N LYS A 306 14.56 -7.81 -7.45
CA LYS A 306 15.55 -8.40 -8.38
C LYS A 306 16.59 -9.26 -7.68
N LYS A 307 16.86 -9.05 -6.39
CA LYS A 307 17.92 -9.77 -5.64
C LYS A 307 17.63 -11.27 -5.49
N ASN A 308 16.35 -11.66 -5.53
CA ASN A 308 15.92 -13.06 -5.56
C ASN A 308 16.31 -13.83 -6.83
N ARG A 309 16.92 -13.16 -7.83
CA ARG A 309 17.48 -13.83 -9.00
C ARG A 309 18.71 -14.66 -8.66
N ASP A 310 19.51 -14.21 -7.69
CA ASP A 310 20.84 -14.76 -7.45
C ASP A 310 20.85 -15.87 -6.38
N ASP A 311 19.84 -15.91 -5.50
CA ASP A 311 19.69 -16.95 -4.47
C ASP A 311 18.99 -18.23 -4.96
N LYS A 312 18.48 -18.25 -6.21
CA LYS A 312 17.84 -19.42 -6.83
C LYS A 312 18.79 -20.26 -7.69
N ASN A 313 20.09 -20.19 -7.44
CA ASN A 313 21.03 -21.20 -7.95
C ASN A 313 21.63 -22.06 -6.81
N PRO A 314 20.84 -22.88 -6.08
CA PRO A 314 21.36 -23.90 -5.18
C PRO A 314 21.62 -25.22 -5.94
N GLU A 315 22.27 -25.16 -7.11
CA GLU A 315 22.91 -26.33 -7.72
C GLU A 315 24.43 -26.22 -7.53
N GLN A 316 24.85 -26.41 -6.27
CA GLN A 316 25.98 -27.25 -5.87
C GLN A 316 25.66 -27.93 -4.55
#